data_AF-A0A4Q2XDT2-F1
#
_entry.id   AF-A0A4Q2XDT2-F1
#
_cell.length_a   1.000
_cell.length_b   1.000
_cell.length_c   1.000
_cell.angle_alpha   90.00
_cell.angle_beta   90.00
_cell.angle_gamma   90.00
#
_symmetry.space_group_name_H-M   'P 1'
#
loop_
_entity.id
_entity.type
_entity.pdbx_description
1 polymer ?
#
loop_
_entity_poly.entity_id
_entity_poly.type
_entity_poly.pdbx_seq_one_letter_code
_entity_poly.pdbx_strand_id
1 'polypeptide(L)'
;MRSLLFVFFALSVCAQAAREVRLRLLAFDNMTIPADCFAFDPAAPPGAAGTPAPIKGYLNHEVVKVTVTTGDLTFSKSADVANLNKPEFQLGKVKLPNTGSRFMLIFLPNGDQGFRVMPLDDSVREFPLGAYRFVSLSRLPVKVTLEDKAYEFKPGQSSLVENPPVQANNHSAMYAYSFVDGKWARIGAGLWPAQGKKRSVQIFWDNPSSKNTELRGFRDISPPGPGDEIAPDQS
;
A
#
# COMPACT_ATOMS: atom_id res chain seq x y z
N MET A 1 29.38 33.99 -44.97
CA MET A 1 28.53 32.80 -44.69
C MET A 1 28.52 32.59 -43.18
N ARG A 2 27.39 32.84 -42.51
CA ARG A 2 27.23 32.65 -41.05
C ARG A 2 26.71 31.22 -40.82
N SER A 3 27.55 30.34 -40.30
CA SER A 3 27.14 28.99 -39.91
C SER A 3 26.42 29.04 -38.56
N LEU A 4 25.13 28.71 -38.56
CA LEU A 4 24.31 28.54 -37.37
C LEU A 4 24.67 27.17 -36.75
N LEU A 5 25.27 27.17 -35.56
CA LEU A 5 25.55 25.96 -34.81
C LEU A 5 24.27 25.55 -34.05
N PHE A 6 23.57 24.54 -34.54
CA PHE A 6 22.48 23.91 -33.79
C PHE A 6 23.07 23.00 -32.71
N VAL A 7 22.96 23.42 -31.45
CA VAL A 7 23.24 22.57 -30.30
C VAL A 7 22.01 21.69 -30.06
N PHE A 8 22.12 20.41 -30.41
CA PHE A 8 21.17 19.39 -29.99
C PHE A 8 21.40 19.09 -28.50
N PHE A 9 20.50 19.55 -27.64
CA PHE A 9 20.39 19.02 -26.29
C PHE A 9 19.77 17.62 -26.38
N ALA A 10 20.61 16.59 -26.30
CA ALA A 10 20.14 15.23 -26.04
C ALA A 10 19.63 15.17 -24.59
N LEU A 11 18.31 15.17 -24.42
CA LEU A 11 17.69 14.81 -23.15
C LEU A 11 18.05 13.35 -22.86
N SER A 12 19.03 13.13 -21.99
CA SER A 12 19.31 11.80 -21.45
C SER A 12 18.11 11.40 -20.60
N VAL A 13 17.26 10.53 -21.15
CA VAL A 13 16.31 9.76 -20.36
C VAL A 13 17.16 8.88 -19.45
N CYS A 14 17.26 9.25 -18.18
CA CYS A 14 17.93 8.41 -17.18
C CYS A 14 17.15 7.09 -17.10
N ALA A 15 17.67 6.06 -17.78
CA ALA A 15 17.19 4.70 -17.60
C ALA A 15 17.47 4.32 -16.14
N GLN A 16 16.41 4.15 -15.36
CA GLN A 16 16.55 3.70 -13.98
C GLN A 16 17.18 2.30 -13.99
N ALA A 17 18.31 2.15 -13.31
CA ALA A 17 18.97 0.85 -13.18
C ALA A 17 18.01 -0.13 -12.50
N ALA A 18 17.97 -1.36 -12.99
CA ALA A 18 17.18 -2.43 -12.39
C ALA A 18 17.53 -2.56 -10.91
N ARG A 19 16.51 -2.65 -10.05
CA ARG A 19 16.67 -2.76 -8.60
C ARG A 19 15.77 -3.84 -8.04
N GLU A 20 16.25 -4.53 -7.02
CA GLU A 20 15.41 -5.44 -6.23
C GLU A 20 14.52 -4.63 -5.29
N VAL A 21 13.23 -4.96 -5.25
CA VAL A 21 12.26 -4.46 -4.27
C VAL A 21 11.62 -5.62 -3.52
N ARG A 22 11.34 -5.40 -2.24
CA ARG A 22 10.63 -6.34 -1.37
C ARG A 22 9.19 -5.90 -1.20
N LEU A 23 8.25 -6.77 -1.50
CA LEU A 23 6.82 -6.46 -1.52
C LEU A 23 6.07 -7.27 -0.48
N ARG A 24 5.17 -6.63 0.26
CA ARG A 24 4.09 -7.29 1.02
C ARG A 24 2.77 -6.99 0.33
N LEU A 25 2.02 -8.01 -0.06
CA LEU A 25 0.80 -7.85 -0.87
C LEU A 25 -0.43 -8.19 -0.04
N LEU A 26 -1.37 -7.25 0.05
CA LEU A 26 -2.52 -7.32 0.94
C LEU A 26 -3.82 -6.99 0.23
N ALA A 27 -4.89 -7.70 0.57
CA ALA A 27 -6.26 -7.33 0.22
C ALA A 27 -7.14 -7.49 1.47
N PHE A 28 -8.30 -6.83 1.53
CA PHE A 28 -9.21 -7.05 2.66
C PHE A 28 -9.66 -8.52 2.70
N ASP A 29 -9.80 -9.05 3.92
CA ASP A 29 -10.13 -10.46 4.21
C ASP A 29 -11.47 -10.92 3.63
N ASN A 30 -12.41 -10.00 3.46
CA ASN A 30 -13.72 -10.23 2.87
C ASN A 30 -13.75 -10.10 1.33
N MET A 31 -12.60 -9.91 0.69
CA MET A 31 -12.50 -9.90 -0.78
C MET A 31 -12.20 -11.30 -1.32
N THR A 32 -12.65 -11.56 -2.55
CA THR A 32 -12.22 -12.74 -3.29
C THR A 32 -10.76 -12.58 -3.73
N ILE A 33 -9.84 -13.08 -2.90
CA ILE A 33 -8.42 -13.09 -3.21
C ILE A 33 -8.14 -14.23 -4.20
N PRO A 34 -7.55 -13.96 -5.38
CA PRO A 34 -7.20 -15.01 -6.32
C PRO A 34 -6.12 -15.93 -5.71
N ALA A 35 -6.27 -17.24 -5.91
CA ALA A 35 -5.28 -18.22 -5.44
C ALA A 35 -3.91 -17.99 -6.11
N ASP A 36 -3.95 -17.65 -7.40
CA ASP A 36 -2.77 -17.37 -8.21
C ASP A 36 -2.60 -15.87 -8.45
N CYS A 37 -1.41 -15.37 -8.18
CA CYS A 37 -1.01 -14.00 -8.48
C CYS A 37 0.48 -13.97 -8.82
N PHE A 38 0.82 -13.33 -9.93
CA PHE A 38 2.18 -13.19 -10.44
C PHE A 38 2.47 -11.73 -10.75
N ALA A 39 3.64 -11.26 -10.34
CA ALA A 39 4.15 -9.91 -10.61
C ALA A 39 5.04 -9.91 -11.86
N PHE A 40 4.86 -8.92 -12.71
CA PHE A 40 5.65 -8.71 -13.92
C PHE A 40 6.16 -7.27 -13.96
N ASP A 41 7.44 -7.11 -14.28
CA ASP A 41 7.98 -5.85 -14.78
C ASP A 41 7.70 -5.78 -16.29
N PRO A 42 6.96 -4.76 -16.78
CA PRO A 42 6.72 -4.57 -18.21
C PRO A 42 7.99 -4.44 -19.07
N ALA A 43 9.13 -4.09 -18.47
CA ALA A 43 10.42 -3.99 -19.14
C ALA A 43 11.27 -5.28 -19.06
N ALA A 44 10.74 -6.35 -18.45
CA ALA A 44 11.43 -7.64 -18.42
C ALA A 44 11.66 -8.20 -19.83
N PRO A 45 12.72 -9.01 -20.04
CA PRO A 45 12.96 -9.65 -21.33
C PRO A 45 11.74 -10.44 -21.82
N PRO A 46 11.47 -10.46 -23.14
CA PRO A 46 10.41 -11.27 -23.71
C PRO A 46 10.51 -12.74 -23.26
N GLY A 47 9.41 -13.31 -22.79
CA GLY A 47 9.35 -14.68 -22.29
C GLY A 47 9.74 -14.86 -20.82
N ALA A 48 10.10 -13.78 -20.11
CA ALA A 48 10.29 -13.85 -18.66
C ALA A 48 8.98 -14.27 -17.97
N ALA A 49 9.05 -15.35 -17.18
CA ALA A 49 7.92 -15.80 -16.37
C ALA A 49 7.63 -14.80 -15.24
N GLY A 50 6.36 -14.68 -14.87
CA GLY A 50 5.96 -13.84 -13.74
C GLY A 50 6.47 -14.40 -12.40
N THR A 51 6.83 -13.50 -11.49
CA THR A 51 7.26 -13.87 -10.13
C THR A 51 6.03 -14.18 -9.27
N PRO A 52 5.93 -15.35 -8.62
CA PRO A 52 4.84 -15.65 -7.70
C PRO A 52 4.72 -14.58 -6.60
N ALA A 53 3.53 -14.01 -6.47
CA ALA A 53 3.25 -12.84 -5.64
C ALA A 53 1.92 -13.01 -4.89
N PRO A 54 1.82 -13.95 -3.92
CA PRO A 54 0.58 -14.25 -3.22
C PRO A 54 0.06 -13.02 -2.46
N ILE A 55 -1.22 -12.71 -2.68
CA ILE A 55 -1.95 -11.65 -1.97
C ILE A 55 -2.52 -12.24 -0.68
N LYS A 56 -2.42 -11.53 0.44
CA LYS A 56 -2.87 -12.01 1.75
C LYS A 56 -3.98 -11.16 2.35
N GLY A 57 -4.86 -11.81 3.11
CA GLY A 57 -5.88 -11.12 3.93
C GLY A 57 -5.32 -10.53 5.23
N TYR A 58 -4.03 -10.70 5.50
CA TYR A 58 -3.40 -10.31 6.77
C TYR A 58 -1.95 -9.85 6.56
N LEU A 59 -1.48 -9.02 7.50
CA LEU A 59 -0.13 -8.47 7.46
C LEU A 59 0.85 -9.37 8.21
N ASN A 60 1.87 -9.89 7.53
CA ASN A 60 2.95 -10.68 8.15
C ASN A 60 4.35 -10.28 7.63
N HIS A 61 5.38 -11.05 8.00
CA HIS A 61 6.78 -10.76 7.70
C HIS A 61 7.24 -11.25 6.32
N GLU A 62 6.47 -12.11 5.66
CA GLU A 62 6.86 -12.67 4.36
C GLU A 62 6.89 -11.58 3.29
N VAL A 63 7.93 -11.64 2.45
CA VAL A 63 8.16 -10.69 1.37
C VAL A 63 8.35 -11.39 0.04
N VAL A 64 7.81 -10.79 -1.02
CA VAL A 64 8.05 -11.17 -2.40
C VAL A 64 9.16 -10.28 -2.94
N LYS A 65 10.22 -10.87 -3.48
CA LYS A 65 11.31 -10.12 -4.11
C LYS A 65 11.06 -10.00 -5.60
N VAL A 66 11.09 -8.78 -6.13
CA VAL A 66 10.90 -8.51 -7.56
C VAL A 66 11.99 -7.56 -8.03
N THR A 67 12.56 -7.84 -9.20
CA THR A 67 13.44 -6.88 -9.88
C THR A 67 12.59 -5.94 -10.71
N VAL A 68 12.77 -4.63 -10.51
CA VAL A 68 12.05 -3.59 -11.25
C VAL A 68 13.02 -2.64 -11.94
N THR A 69 12.75 -2.32 -13.20
CA THR A 69 13.53 -1.42 -14.04
C THR A 69 12.83 -0.08 -14.19
N THR A 70 11.52 -0.04 -14.49
CA THR A 70 10.78 1.22 -14.69
C THR A 70 10.01 1.68 -13.44
N GLY A 71 9.92 0.81 -12.43
CA GLY A 71 9.02 0.99 -11.28
C GLY A 71 7.57 0.61 -11.55
N ASP A 72 7.20 0.29 -12.80
CA ASP A 72 5.88 -0.22 -13.12
C ASP A 72 5.82 -1.73 -12.86
N LEU A 73 4.70 -2.18 -12.30
CA LEU A 73 4.40 -3.59 -12.09
C LEU A 73 2.99 -3.91 -12.58
N THR A 74 2.85 -5.06 -13.24
CA THR A 74 1.56 -5.65 -13.61
C THR A 74 1.36 -6.96 -12.87
N PHE A 75 0.17 -7.15 -12.30
CA PHE A 75 -0.23 -8.37 -11.62
C PHE A 75 -1.20 -9.18 -12.46
N SER A 76 -1.04 -10.50 -12.47
CA SER A 76 -1.84 -11.42 -13.29
C SER A 76 -2.13 -12.73 -12.55
N LYS A 77 -3.22 -13.40 -12.91
CA LYS A 77 -3.57 -14.76 -12.46
C LYS A 77 -2.74 -15.87 -13.12
N SER A 78 -1.90 -15.50 -14.09
CA SER A 78 -1.11 -16.43 -14.91
C SER A 78 0.36 -16.01 -14.92
N ALA A 79 1.26 -17.00 -14.81
CA ALA A 79 2.70 -16.81 -14.94
C ALA A 79 3.16 -16.58 -16.39
N ASP A 80 2.32 -16.91 -17.38
CA ASP A 80 2.61 -16.70 -18.80
C ASP A 80 2.45 -15.22 -19.20
N VAL A 81 3.54 -14.65 -19.71
CA VAL A 81 3.62 -13.27 -20.21
C VAL A 81 2.64 -13.00 -21.36
N ALA A 82 2.30 -14.00 -22.18
CA ALA A 82 1.35 -13.86 -23.28
C ALA A 82 -0.06 -13.52 -22.78
N ASN A 83 -0.38 -13.86 -21.53
CA ASN A 83 -1.66 -13.56 -20.90
C ASN A 83 -1.72 -12.16 -20.28
N LEU A 84 -0.61 -11.42 -20.21
CA LEU A 84 -0.60 -10.08 -19.61
C LEU A 84 -1.50 -9.06 -20.32
N ASN A 85 -1.75 -9.24 -21.61
CA ASN A 85 -2.59 -8.33 -22.39
C ASN A 85 -4.07 -8.73 -22.43
N LYS A 86 -4.42 -9.85 -21.78
CA LYS A 86 -5.77 -10.40 -21.75
C LYS A 86 -6.49 -9.94 -20.47
N PRO A 87 -7.60 -9.18 -20.57
CA PRO A 87 -8.28 -8.58 -19.41
C PRO A 87 -8.65 -9.58 -18.31
N GLU A 88 -9.04 -10.80 -18.67
CA GLU A 88 -9.49 -11.85 -17.74
C GLU A 88 -8.37 -12.38 -16.82
N PHE A 89 -7.11 -12.23 -17.24
CA PHE A 89 -5.94 -12.60 -16.46
C PHE A 89 -5.36 -11.43 -15.67
N GLN A 90 -5.66 -10.18 -16.04
CA GLN A 90 -5.14 -9.01 -15.35
C GLN A 90 -5.77 -8.86 -13.96
N LEU A 91 -4.93 -8.70 -12.95
CA LEU A 91 -5.33 -8.40 -11.57
C LEU A 91 -5.20 -6.92 -11.25
N GLY A 92 -4.20 -6.24 -11.77
CA GLY A 92 -4.00 -4.82 -11.50
C GLY A 92 -2.64 -4.32 -11.95
N LYS A 93 -2.46 -3.01 -11.91
CA LYS A 93 -1.19 -2.35 -12.24
C LYS A 93 -0.84 -1.36 -11.14
N VAL A 94 0.45 -1.18 -10.89
CA VAL A 94 0.95 -0.18 -9.95
C VAL A 94 2.24 0.43 -10.47
N LYS A 95 2.42 1.72 -10.18
CA LYS A 95 3.70 2.38 -10.31
C LYS A 95 4.29 2.59 -8.93
N LEU A 96 5.42 1.97 -8.66
CA LEU A 96 6.17 2.15 -7.42
C LEU A 96 6.87 3.52 -7.43
N PRO A 97 7.05 4.15 -6.27
CA PRO A 97 7.98 5.28 -6.13
C PRO A 97 9.36 4.94 -6.69
N ASN A 98 10.01 5.91 -7.34
CA ASN A 98 11.31 5.70 -8.00
C ASN A 98 12.42 5.33 -7.00
N THR A 99 12.28 5.71 -5.73
CA THR A 99 13.22 5.42 -4.63
C THR A 99 12.57 4.46 -3.62
N GLY A 100 13.38 3.84 -2.74
CA GLY A 100 12.92 2.91 -1.69
C GLY A 100 12.92 1.43 -2.11
N SER A 101 13.29 0.54 -1.20
CA SER A 101 13.49 -0.90 -1.50
C SER A 101 12.40 -1.82 -0.94
N ARG A 102 11.46 -1.27 -0.17
CA ARG A 102 10.40 -2.03 0.51
C ARG A 102 9.05 -1.36 0.35
N PHE A 103 8.07 -2.08 -0.16
CA PHE A 103 6.71 -1.58 -0.36
C PHE A 103 5.66 -2.55 0.14
N MET A 104 4.59 -1.99 0.70
CA MET A 104 3.36 -2.68 0.97
C MET A 104 2.36 -2.31 -0.12
N LEU A 105 1.85 -3.29 -0.84
CA LEU A 105 0.89 -3.12 -1.91
C LEU A 105 -0.48 -3.54 -1.43
N ILE A 106 -1.41 -2.59 -1.43
CA ILE A 106 -2.79 -2.82 -0.99
C ILE A 106 -3.69 -2.91 -2.22
N PHE A 107 -4.26 -4.09 -2.42
CA PHE A 107 -5.19 -4.46 -3.47
C PHE A 107 -6.60 -4.11 -3.00
N LEU A 108 -7.14 -3.04 -3.59
CA LEU A 108 -8.44 -2.49 -3.27
C LEU A 108 -9.45 -2.87 -4.36
N PRO A 109 -10.76 -2.94 -4.03
CA PRO A 109 -11.79 -3.19 -5.03
C PRO A 109 -11.75 -2.17 -6.18
N ASN A 110 -11.92 -2.63 -7.42
CA ASN A 110 -12.02 -1.78 -8.62
C ASN A 110 -13.17 -2.22 -9.54
N GLY A 111 -14.37 -2.33 -8.97
CA GLY A 111 -15.52 -2.91 -9.67
C GLY A 111 -15.22 -4.33 -10.16
N ASP A 112 -15.63 -4.64 -11.39
CA ASP A 112 -15.40 -5.95 -12.01
C ASP A 112 -14.03 -6.06 -12.70
N GLN A 113 -13.23 -4.98 -12.70
CA GLN A 113 -11.99 -4.86 -13.48
C GLN A 113 -10.72 -5.20 -12.67
N GLY A 114 -10.82 -6.21 -11.80
CA GLY A 114 -9.73 -6.60 -10.90
C GLY A 114 -9.54 -5.63 -9.73
N PHE A 115 -8.30 -5.27 -9.45
CA PHE A 115 -7.88 -4.51 -8.27
C PHE A 115 -7.23 -3.18 -8.65
N ARG A 116 -7.55 -2.16 -7.86
CA ARG A 116 -6.72 -0.95 -7.76
C ARG A 116 -5.61 -1.24 -6.77
N VAL A 117 -4.36 -1.09 -7.18
CA VAL A 117 -3.20 -1.40 -6.32
C VAL A 117 -2.59 -0.09 -5.81
N MET A 118 -2.51 0.05 -4.49
CA MET A 118 -1.95 1.22 -3.82
C MET A 118 -0.60 0.86 -3.17
N PRO A 119 0.50 1.51 -3.57
CA PRO A 119 1.80 1.30 -2.95
C PRO A 119 1.96 2.20 -1.71
N LEU A 120 2.50 1.63 -0.63
CA LEU A 120 2.93 2.32 0.57
C LEU A 120 4.39 1.98 0.85
N ASP A 121 5.21 2.97 1.21
CA ASP A 121 6.58 2.68 1.67
C ASP A 121 6.52 1.86 2.96
N ASP A 122 7.21 0.72 2.98
CA ASP A 122 7.19 -0.24 4.08
C ASP A 122 8.50 -0.30 4.86
N SER A 123 9.41 0.64 4.61
CA SER A 123 10.63 0.80 5.39
C SER A 123 10.32 1.22 6.83
N VAL A 124 11.19 0.86 7.77
CA VAL A 124 11.07 1.28 9.18
C VAL A 124 11.22 2.79 9.31
N ARG A 125 11.95 3.44 8.38
CA ARG A 125 12.09 4.91 8.36
C ARG A 125 10.76 5.61 8.09
N GLU A 126 10.04 5.18 7.06
CA GLU A 126 8.76 5.81 6.71
C GLU A 126 7.57 5.26 7.50
N PHE A 127 7.66 4.01 7.96
CA PHE A 127 6.64 3.32 8.74
C PHE A 127 7.26 2.58 9.93
N PRO A 128 7.58 3.32 11.01
CA PRO A 128 8.26 2.78 12.18
C PRO A 128 7.40 1.77 12.94
N LEU A 129 8.05 0.90 13.70
CA LEU A 129 7.40 -0.07 14.57
C LEU A 129 6.55 0.65 15.62
N GLY A 130 5.39 0.08 15.95
CA GLY A 130 4.47 0.67 16.92
C GLY A 130 3.56 1.76 16.35
N ALA A 131 3.75 2.17 15.09
CA ALA A 131 2.96 3.22 14.47
C ALA A 131 1.69 2.69 13.78
N TYR A 132 0.73 3.60 13.63
CA TYR A 132 -0.38 3.46 12.69
C TYR A 132 -0.09 4.28 11.44
N ARG A 133 -0.37 3.71 10.26
CA ARG A 133 -0.49 4.46 9.02
C ARG A 133 -1.96 4.54 8.62
N PHE A 134 -2.52 5.74 8.66
CA PHE A 134 -3.87 6.02 8.21
C PHE A 134 -3.86 6.47 6.75
N VAL A 135 -4.79 5.93 5.96
CA VAL A 135 -5.01 6.35 4.57
C VAL A 135 -6.49 6.63 4.39
N SER A 136 -6.83 7.85 3.99
CA SER A 136 -8.20 8.24 3.67
C SER A 136 -8.44 8.10 2.17
N LEU A 137 -9.15 7.04 1.79
CA LEU A 137 -9.73 6.87 0.45
C LEU A 137 -11.20 7.29 0.40
N SER A 138 -11.75 7.75 1.53
CA SER A 138 -13.06 8.37 1.62
C SER A 138 -13.13 9.64 0.77
N ARG A 139 -14.27 9.89 0.15
CA ARG A 139 -14.56 11.17 -0.53
C ARG A 139 -14.88 12.29 0.46
N LEU A 140 -15.18 11.94 1.70
CA LEU A 140 -15.53 12.86 2.78
C LEU A 140 -14.39 12.98 3.79
N PRO A 141 -14.27 14.12 4.51
CA PRO A 141 -13.42 14.20 5.68
C PRO A 141 -13.77 13.10 6.68
N VAL A 142 -12.75 12.49 7.26
CA VAL A 142 -12.87 11.40 8.25
C VAL A 142 -12.00 11.72 9.44
N LYS A 143 -12.30 11.12 10.59
CA LYS A 143 -11.42 11.20 11.75
C LYS A 143 -11.44 9.93 12.57
N VAL A 144 -10.34 9.71 13.28
CA VAL A 144 -10.27 8.74 14.37
C VAL A 144 -9.95 9.46 15.65
N THR A 145 -10.63 9.10 16.72
CA THR A 145 -10.27 9.46 18.08
C THR A 145 -9.67 8.24 18.73
N LEU A 146 -8.45 8.39 19.26
CA LEU A 146 -7.80 7.41 20.13
C LEU A 146 -7.70 8.05 21.51
N GLU A 147 -8.44 7.51 22.49
CA GLU A 147 -8.61 8.14 23.79
C GLU A 147 -9.16 9.58 23.69
N ASP A 148 -8.36 10.56 24.07
CA ASP A 148 -8.66 11.99 24.05
C ASP A 148 -8.10 12.69 22.81
N LYS A 149 -7.28 12.01 22.00
CA LYS A 149 -6.64 12.59 20.81
C LYS A 149 -7.44 12.32 19.55
N ALA A 150 -7.79 13.39 18.84
CA ALA A 150 -8.43 13.32 17.54
C ALA A 150 -7.39 13.49 16.41
N TYR A 151 -7.51 12.66 15.39
CA TYR A 151 -6.74 12.73 14.16
C TYR A 151 -7.73 12.83 12.99
N GLU A 152 -7.72 13.97 12.32
CA GLU A 152 -8.60 14.25 11.18
C GLU A 152 -7.83 14.11 9.87
N PHE A 153 -8.50 13.54 8.86
CA PHE A 153 -7.94 13.25 7.56
C PHE A 153 -8.85 13.78 6.45
N LYS A 154 -8.25 14.54 5.53
CA LYS A 154 -8.89 14.98 4.30
C LYS A 154 -9.01 13.80 3.31
N PRO A 155 -9.92 13.87 2.32
CA PRO A 155 -9.94 12.93 1.21
C PRO A 155 -8.56 12.80 0.54
N GLY A 156 -8.10 11.57 0.34
CA GLY A 156 -6.80 11.25 -0.26
C GLY A 156 -5.60 11.39 0.68
N GLN A 157 -5.78 11.84 1.92
CA GLN A 157 -4.67 12.05 2.86
C GLN A 157 -4.14 10.71 3.39
N SER A 158 -2.82 10.58 3.42
CA SER A 158 -2.10 9.55 4.19
C SER A 158 -1.38 10.21 5.35
N SER A 159 -1.36 9.59 6.53
CA SER A 159 -0.73 10.15 7.73
C SER A 159 -0.23 9.05 8.65
N LEU A 160 0.90 9.34 9.28
CA LEU A 160 1.52 8.48 10.27
C LEU A 160 1.13 8.97 11.67
N VAL A 161 0.72 8.04 12.53
CA VAL A 161 0.49 8.30 13.96
C VAL A 161 1.46 7.43 14.74
N GLU A 162 2.47 8.09 15.29
CA GLU A 162 3.46 7.50 16.19
C GLU A 162 3.04 7.73 17.64
N ASN A 163 3.45 6.82 18.52
CA ASN A 163 3.16 6.87 19.96
C ASN A 163 1.67 7.16 20.25
N PRO A 164 0.74 6.34 19.71
CA PRO A 164 -0.69 6.51 19.95
C PRO A 164 -0.99 6.42 21.45
N PRO A 165 -1.93 7.22 21.98
CA PRO A 165 -2.28 7.18 23.40
C PRO A 165 -2.86 5.81 23.77
N VAL A 166 -2.42 5.26 24.91
CA VAL A 166 -2.86 3.97 25.44
C VAL A 166 -3.21 4.12 26.92
N GLN A 167 -4.23 3.42 27.37
CA GLN A 167 -4.60 3.34 28.79
C GLN A 167 -3.67 2.37 29.55
N ALA A 168 -3.80 2.36 30.88
CA ALA A 168 -3.06 1.46 31.75
C ALA A 168 -3.29 -0.04 31.46
N ASN A 169 -4.42 -0.40 30.83
CA ASN A 169 -4.74 -1.77 30.41
C ASN A 169 -4.10 -2.15 29.05
N ASN A 170 -3.19 -1.34 28.50
CA ASN A 170 -2.57 -1.51 27.18
C ASN A 170 -3.57 -1.56 26.02
N HIS A 171 -4.69 -0.83 26.12
CA HIS A 171 -5.63 -0.63 25.03
C HIS A 171 -5.94 0.85 24.83
N SER A 172 -6.40 1.18 23.62
CA SER A 172 -6.95 2.47 23.26
C SER A 172 -8.42 2.32 22.87
N ALA A 173 -9.32 3.05 23.51
CA ALA A 173 -10.65 3.33 23.01
C ALA A 173 -10.54 4.09 21.69
N MET A 174 -11.09 3.48 20.64
CA MET A 174 -11.09 4.01 19.29
C MET A 174 -12.52 4.35 18.89
N TYR A 175 -12.70 5.54 18.33
CA TYR A 175 -13.93 5.96 17.67
C TYR A 175 -13.61 6.53 16.29
N ALA A 176 -14.28 6.03 15.26
CA ALA A 176 -14.11 6.46 13.88
C ALA A 176 -15.35 7.22 13.41
N TYR A 177 -15.13 8.30 12.65
CA TYR A 177 -16.20 9.17 12.16
C TYR A 177 -15.99 9.55 10.69
N SER A 178 -17.10 9.81 10.00
CA SER A 178 -17.15 10.43 8.67
C SER A 178 -17.97 11.71 8.73
N PHE A 179 -17.60 12.73 7.96
CA PHE A 179 -18.29 14.02 7.93
C PHE A 179 -19.37 14.04 6.83
N VAL A 180 -20.62 13.83 7.22
CA VAL A 180 -21.78 13.68 6.33
C VAL A 180 -22.79 14.78 6.67
N ASP A 181 -23.33 15.45 5.65
CA ASP A 181 -24.35 16.49 5.80
C ASP A 181 -24.03 17.56 6.85
N GLY A 182 -22.76 17.99 6.89
CA GLY A 182 -22.27 19.02 7.81
C GLY A 182 -22.07 18.54 9.25
N LYS A 183 -22.14 17.23 9.53
CA LYS A 183 -22.00 16.67 10.87
C LYS A 183 -21.07 15.46 10.91
N TRP A 184 -20.41 15.26 12.04
CA TRP A 184 -19.63 14.05 12.30
C TRP A 184 -20.56 12.89 12.66
N ALA A 185 -20.64 11.88 11.80
CA ALA A 185 -21.36 10.63 12.05
C ALA A 185 -20.37 9.53 12.44
N ARG A 186 -20.65 8.81 13.53
CA ARG A 186 -19.80 7.70 13.98
C ARG A 186 -19.99 6.49 13.06
N ILE A 187 -18.89 5.98 12.52
CA ILE A 187 -18.85 4.83 11.60
C ILE A 187 -18.20 3.59 12.24
N GLY A 188 -17.56 3.74 13.39
CA GLY A 188 -16.95 2.63 14.10
C GLY A 188 -16.58 2.98 15.53
N ALA A 189 -16.51 1.95 16.37
CA ALA A 189 -15.98 2.03 17.71
C ALA A 189 -15.34 0.70 18.10
N GLY A 190 -14.31 0.72 18.94
CA GLY A 190 -13.69 -0.50 19.44
C GLY A 190 -12.58 -0.24 20.45
N LEU A 191 -12.03 -1.32 20.99
CA LEU A 191 -10.81 -1.29 21.79
C LEU A 191 -9.66 -1.82 20.94
N TRP A 192 -8.63 -1.01 20.78
CA TRP A 192 -7.44 -1.38 20.03
C TRP A 192 -6.29 -1.67 20.98
N PRO A 193 -5.66 -2.85 20.91
CA PRO A 193 -4.50 -3.13 21.76
C PRO A 193 -3.32 -2.23 21.38
N ALA A 194 -2.50 -1.90 22.38
CA ALA A 194 -1.24 -1.21 22.19
C ALA A 194 -0.41 -1.90 21.09
N GLN A 195 0.25 -1.10 20.25
CA GLN A 195 0.94 -1.65 19.10
C GLN A 195 2.21 -2.43 19.47
N GLY A 196 2.91 -2.02 20.53
CA GLY A 196 4.22 -2.59 20.85
C GLY A 196 5.15 -2.46 19.63
N LYS A 197 5.66 -3.58 19.13
CA LYS A 197 6.50 -3.63 17.90
C LYS A 197 5.71 -3.88 16.61
N LYS A 198 4.38 -3.96 16.66
CA LYS A 198 3.54 -4.22 15.49
C LYS A 198 3.23 -2.92 14.76
N ARG A 199 3.09 -2.98 13.45
CA ARG A 199 2.58 -1.89 12.62
C ARG A 199 1.16 -2.16 12.22
N SER A 200 0.40 -1.09 11.97
CA SER A 200 -0.99 -1.21 11.55
C SER A 200 -1.35 -0.19 10.49
N VAL A 201 -1.85 -0.67 9.37
CA VAL A 201 -2.42 0.19 8.33
C VAL A 201 -3.93 0.26 8.55
N GLN A 202 -4.46 1.47 8.53
CA GLN A 202 -5.87 1.76 8.72
C GLN A 202 -6.36 2.57 7.52
N ILE A 203 -7.40 2.12 6.87
CA ILE A 203 -7.92 2.67 5.62
C ILE A 203 -9.36 3.07 5.84
N PHE A 204 -9.65 4.36 5.68
CA PHE A 204 -11.00 4.82 5.47
C PHE A 204 -11.35 4.63 4.00
N TRP A 205 -12.46 3.95 3.71
CA TRP A 205 -12.86 3.64 2.34
C TRP A 205 -14.38 3.74 2.20
N ASP A 206 -14.84 4.32 1.10
CA ASP A 206 -16.26 4.34 0.76
C ASP A 206 -16.64 2.99 0.13
N ASN A 207 -17.32 2.15 0.90
CA ASN A 207 -17.71 0.84 0.42
C ASN A 207 -18.74 0.96 -0.72
N PRO A 208 -18.43 0.50 -1.95
CA PRO A 208 -19.31 0.66 -3.09
C PRO A 208 -20.61 -0.14 -2.95
N SER A 209 -20.64 -1.19 -2.14
CA SER A 209 -21.82 -2.01 -1.89
C SER A 209 -22.72 -1.40 -0.81
N SER A 210 -22.17 -1.03 0.34
CA SER A 210 -22.95 -0.48 1.46
C SER A 210 -23.23 1.03 1.33
N LYS A 211 -22.51 1.73 0.44
CA LYS A 211 -22.51 3.19 0.26
C LYS A 211 -22.07 3.99 1.48
N ASN A 212 -21.53 3.32 2.49
CA ASN A 212 -21.03 3.94 3.73
C ASN A 212 -19.51 4.02 3.71
N THR A 213 -18.97 5.04 4.38
CA THR A 213 -17.55 5.09 4.73
C THR A 213 -17.28 4.08 5.85
N GLU A 214 -16.29 3.22 5.66
CA GLU A 214 -15.87 2.21 6.63
C GLU A 214 -14.40 2.43 7.02
N LEU A 215 -14.02 1.97 8.22
CA LEU A 215 -12.63 1.85 8.64
C LEU A 215 -12.22 0.38 8.61
N ARG A 216 -11.30 0.04 7.73
CA ARG A 216 -10.72 -1.31 7.58
C ARG A 216 -9.23 -1.23 7.90
N GLY A 217 -8.63 -2.32 8.37
CA GLY A 217 -7.21 -2.26 8.69
C GLY A 217 -6.52 -3.60 8.71
N PHE A 218 -5.20 -3.53 8.56
CA PHE A 218 -4.28 -4.64 8.62
C PHE A 218 -3.32 -4.40 9.78
N ARG A 219 -3.20 -5.37 10.69
CA ARG A 219 -2.23 -5.32 11.78
C ARG A 219 -1.23 -6.44 11.61
N ASP A 220 0.05 -6.16 11.84
CA ASP A 220 1.11 -7.17 11.83
C ASP A 220 0.71 -8.32 12.78
N ILE A 221 0.61 -9.54 12.26
CA ILE A 221 0.38 -10.73 13.09
C ILE A 221 1.61 -11.01 13.95
N SER A 222 2.81 -10.81 13.39
CA SER A 222 4.10 -10.88 14.07
C SER A 222 4.96 -9.67 13.69
N PRO A 223 5.77 -9.13 14.60
CA PRO A 223 6.72 -8.07 14.25
C PRO A 223 7.72 -8.58 13.18
N PRO A 224 8.37 -7.69 12.42
CA PRO A 224 9.46 -8.07 11.53
C PRO A 224 10.55 -8.84 12.29
N GLY A 225 11.19 -9.83 11.65
CA GLY A 225 12.24 -10.63 12.28
C GLY A 225 13.56 -9.86 12.41
N PRO A 226 14.52 -10.33 13.25
CA PRO A 226 15.87 -9.78 13.28
C PRO A 226 16.50 -9.82 11.87
N GLY A 227 16.93 -8.66 11.36
CA GLY A 227 17.46 -8.52 9.99
C GLY A 227 16.45 -8.04 8.94
N ASP A 228 15.16 -7.97 9.25
CA ASP A 228 14.17 -7.21 8.46
C ASP A 228 14.16 -5.72 8.80
N GLU A 229 14.73 -5.36 9.95
CA GLU A 229 14.89 -4.00 10.47
C GLU A 229 16.00 -3.19 9.75
N ILE A 230 16.42 -3.61 8.54
CA ILE A 230 17.61 -3.05 7.84
C ILE A 230 17.63 -1.53 8.01
N ALA A 231 18.72 -1.09 8.65
CA ALA A 231 18.99 0.25 9.11
C ALA A 231 18.58 1.31 8.06
N PRO A 232 18.21 2.53 8.49
CA PRO A 232 17.94 3.63 7.56
C PRO A 232 19.10 3.70 6.57
N ASP A 233 18.77 3.44 5.31
CA ASP A 233 19.71 3.44 4.19
C ASP A 233 20.53 4.74 4.27
N GLN A 234 21.84 4.60 4.47
CA GLN A 234 22.76 5.73 4.35
C GLN A 234 22.87 6.05 2.86
N SER A 235 21.93 6.89 2.39
CA SER A 235 22.07 7.63 1.15
C SER A 235 22.92 8.87 1.38
#